data_AF-A0A842SWG1-F1
#
_entry.id   AF-A0A842SWG1-F1
#
_cell.length_a   1.000
_cell.length_b   1.000
_cell.length_c   1.000
_cell.angle_alpha   90.00
_cell.angle_beta   90.00
_cell.angle_gamma   90.00
#
_symmetry.space_group_name_H-M   'P 1'
#
loop_
_entity.id
_entity.type
_entity.pdbx_description
1 polymer ?
#
loop_
_entity_poly.entity_id
_entity_poly.type
_entity_poly.pdbx_seq_one_letter_code
_entity_poly.pdbx_strand_id
1 'polypeptide(L)'
;MKKMEYSEALREAEIQQTLDAGKHDECQLPDFSKEVPDSNKKTENGNTIHIDYHWKNKSPSAILKVDKIDFRKGEELEGFYRVAARDGADSITFTHNNSTFIMRKTLKEIAQALYNAYGKVKGALENIVGYLKTVLGTRYVIAKVESEEAWSFDKRISRGNINYVDVDNLEKKNKSRLSEMITEKLAELHANNLIIGRFSLNNVLLNSEDVEFTDLRRLRVSRKRSFVIEEFKNVLQYLLAIGFVSREDIYCSIAYYAQKNEETCNEWYREHTGENANDLLDVVSKIEEDVYC
;
A
#
# COMPACT_ATOMS: atom_id res chain seq x y z
N MET A 1 95.77 -6.98 3.93
CA MET A 1 94.83 -5.86 4.12
C MET A 1 94.03 -5.67 2.84
N LYS A 2 92.76 -6.06 2.85
CA LYS A 2 91.68 -5.67 1.90
C LYS A 2 90.39 -6.33 2.41
N LYS A 3 89.72 -5.64 3.34
CA LYS A 3 88.40 -5.97 3.90
C LYS A 3 87.65 -4.64 3.98
N MET A 4 87.00 -4.22 2.89
CA MET A 4 86.03 -3.11 2.91
C MET A 4 85.38 -2.91 1.53
N GLU A 5 84.71 -3.92 0.94
CA GLU A 5 83.87 -3.70 -0.27
C GLU A 5 82.60 -4.58 -0.29
N TYR A 6 82.19 -5.13 0.86
CA TYR A 6 80.97 -5.97 0.96
C TYR A 6 79.85 -5.34 1.81
N SER A 7 80.00 -4.07 2.20
CA SER A 7 79.06 -3.37 3.10
C SER A 7 78.27 -2.25 2.42
N GLU A 8 78.69 -1.73 1.26
CA GLU A 8 78.00 -0.64 0.57
C GLU A 8 76.97 -1.15 -0.44
N ALA A 9 77.26 -2.25 -1.16
CA ALA A 9 76.33 -2.85 -2.11
C ALA A 9 75.07 -3.45 -1.47
N LEU A 10 75.15 -3.91 -0.21
CA LEU A 10 73.98 -4.37 0.57
C LEU A 10 73.14 -3.20 1.11
N ARG A 11 73.76 -2.04 1.37
CA ARG A 11 73.05 -0.83 1.80
C ARG A 11 72.31 -0.16 0.65
N GLU A 12 72.88 -0.15 -0.56
CA GLU A 12 72.19 0.36 -1.74
C GLU A 12 71.04 -0.57 -2.18
N ALA A 13 71.16 -1.89 -2.02
CA ALA A 13 70.07 -2.83 -2.30
C ALA A 13 68.89 -2.72 -1.31
N GLU A 14 69.13 -2.44 -0.03
CA GLU A 14 68.07 -2.21 0.97
C GLU A 14 67.40 -0.83 0.85
N ILE A 15 68.13 0.18 0.34
CA ILE A 15 67.57 1.51 0.06
C ILE A 15 66.80 1.54 -1.27
N GLN A 16 67.21 0.76 -2.28
CA GLN A 16 66.45 0.63 -3.53
C GLN A 16 65.16 -0.19 -3.35
N GLN A 17 65.12 -1.16 -2.42
CA GLN A 17 63.89 -1.91 -2.11
C GLN A 17 62.90 -1.15 -1.21
N THR A 18 63.27 -0.01 -0.64
CA THR A 18 62.35 0.89 0.08
C THR A 18 61.87 2.08 -0.75
N LEU A 19 62.31 2.21 -2.01
CA LEU A 19 61.94 3.30 -2.93
C LEU A 19 61.10 2.87 -4.15
N ASP A 20 60.58 1.63 -4.17
CA ASP A 20 59.45 1.21 -5.03
C ASP A 20 58.15 0.97 -4.21
N ALA A 21 58.08 1.49 -2.98
CA ALA A 21 56.84 1.63 -2.20
C ALA A 21 56.15 2.98 -2.48
N GLY A 22 56.26 3.47 -3.71
CA GLY A 22 55.97 4.85 -4.10
C GLY A 22 55.04 4.95 -5.30
N LYS A 23 53.91 4.25 -5.22
CA LYS A 23 52.58 4.59 -5.78
C LYS A 23 51.69 3.39 -5.49
N HIS A 24 51.38 3.21 -4.21
CA HIS A 24 50.00 2.83 -3.94
C HIS A 24 49.21 3.97 -4.56
N ASP A 25 48.61 3.74 -5.74
CA ASP A 25 47.38 4.43 -6.06
C ASP A 25 46.58 4.38 -4.76
N GLU A 26 46.23 5.55 -4.24
CA GLU A 26 45.19 5.62 -3.24
C GLU A 26 43.98 4.95 -3.90
N CYS A 27 43.87 3.63 -3.76
CA CYS A 27 42.61 2.95 -3.73
C CYS A 27 41.93 3.55 -2.50
N GLN A 28 41.41 4.76 -2.67
CA GLN A 28 40.20 5.15 -1.99
C GLN A 28 39.29 3.96 -2.22
N LEU A 29 39.02 3.22 -1.13
CA LEU A 29 37.88 2.32 -1.11
C LEU A 29 36.76 3.10 -1.81
N PRO A 30 36.12 2.54 -2.86
CA PRO A 30 35.05 3.26 -3.52
C PRO A 30 34.13 3.76 -2.42
N ASP A 31 33.85 5.06 -2.42
CA ASP A 31 32.99 5.66 -1.41
C ASP A 31 31.66 4.90 -1.48
N PHE A 32 31.50 3.91 -0.60
CA PHE A 32 30.23 3.29 -0.32
C PHE A 32 29.44 4.31 0.51
N SER A 33 29.24 5.49 -0.08
CA SER A 33 28.38 6.50 0.50
C SER A 33 27.01 5.83 0.62
N LYS A 34 26.60 5.58 1.86
CA LYS A 34 25.18 5.38 2.12
C LYS A 34 24.53 6.62 1.55
N GLU A 35 23.77 6.48 0.47
CA GLU A 35 23.01 7.60 -0.08
C GLU A 35 22.05 8.11 0.99
N VAL A 36 22.45 9.18 1.67
CA VAL A 36 21.69 9.85 2.73
C VAL A 36 21.47 11.31 2.33
N PRO A 37 20.40 11.95 2.84
CA PRO A 37 20.24 13.39 2.76
C PRO A 37 21.41 14.13 3.42
N ASP A 38 21.82 15.27 2.88
CA ASP A 38 22.83 16.16 3.48
C ASP A 38 22.30 16.81 4.76
N SER A 39 21.02 17.16 4.75
CA SER A 39 20.31 17.73 5.89
C SER A 39 18.82 17.46 5.77
N ASN A 40 18.10 17.66 6.87
CA ASN A 40 16.65 17.60 6.90
C ASN A 40 16.07 18.72 7.78
N LYS A 41 14.83 19.09 7.50
CA LYS A 41 14.04 20.00 8.33
C LYS A 41 12.79 19.28 8.79
N LYS A 42 12.69 19.04 10.09
CA LYS A 42 11.51 18.46 10.74
C LYS A 42 10.62 19.56 11.30
N THR A 43 9.32 19.48 11.03
CA THR A 43 8.29 20.32 11.63
C THR A 43 7.14 19.46 12.13
N GLU A 44 6.62 19.75 13.32
CA GLU A 44 5.52 19.01 13.92
C GLU A 44 4.30 19.91 14.07
N ASN A 45 3.15 19.48 13.53
CA ASN A 45 1.89 20.22 13.57
C ASN A 45 0.77 19.28 14.08
N GLY A 46 0.34 19.50 15.33
CA GLY A 46 -0.66 18.63 15.97
C GLY A 46 -0.21 17.17 15.99
N ASN A 47 -0.99 16.29 15.34
CA ASN A 47 -0.70 14.86 15.23
C ASN A 47 0.08 14.47 13.95
N THR A 48 0.61 15.43 13.19
CA THR A 48 1.35 15.18 11.95
C THR A 48 2.81 15.63 12.08
N ILE A 49 3.71 14.81 11.54
CA ILE A 49 5.14 15.10 11.37
C ILE A 49 5.39 15.35 9.88
N HIS A 50 6.05 16.47 9.58
CA HIS A 50 6.51 16.82 8.25
C HIS A 50 8.03 16.87 8.23
N ILE A 51 8.66 16.23 7.24
CA ILE A 51 10.11 16.24 7.05
C ILE A 51 10.43 16.60 5.60
N ASP A 52 11.22 17.66 5.42
CA ASP A 52 11.88 18.02 4.17
C ASP A 52 13.31 17.45 4.17
N TYR A 53 13.68 16.66 3.17
CA TYR A 53 15.03 16.11 3.01
C TYR A 53 15.79 16.86 1.90
N HIS A 54 16.98 17.35 2.22
CA HIS A 54 17.86 18.04 1.29
C HIS A 54 18.97 17.12 0.81
N TRP A 55 19.04 16.88 -0.50
CA TRP A 55 20.00 15.99 -1.14
C TRP A 55 21.06 16.77 -1.91
N LYS A 56 22.34 16.43 -1.75
CA LYS A 56 23.46 16.98 -2.55
C LYS A 56 23.27 16.72 -4.03
N ASN A 57 22.88 15.47 -4.34
CA ASN A 57 22.75 14.98 -5.68
C ASN A 57 21.32 14.52 -5.93
N LYS A 58 20.58 15.34 -6.70
CA LYS A 58 19.21 15.04 -7.15
C LYS A 58 19.15 14.27 -8.47
N SER A 59 20.30 13.81 -8.96
CA SER A 59 20.38 13.06 -10.23
C SER A 59 19.48 11.82 -10.18
N PRO A 60 18.95 11.39 -11.35
CA PRO A 60 18.15 10.17 -11.45
C PRO A 60 18.95 9.00 -10.90
N SER A 61 18.53 8.49 -9.75
CA SER A 61 19.12 7.29 -9.16
C SER A 61 18.21 6.11 -9.50
N ALA A 62 18.77 4.90 -9.56
CA ALA A 62 17.97 3.69 -9.71
C ALA A 62 17.00 3.46 -8.53
N ILE A 63 17.22 4.18 -7.42
CA ILE A 63 16.55 4.05 -6.13
C ILE A 63 15.69 5.30 -5.87
N LEU A 64 14.55 5.12 -5.21
CA LEU A 64 13.68 6.21 -4.81
C LEU A 64 14.30 6.99 -3.65
N LYS A 65 14.42 8.30 -3.82
CA LYS A 65 14.85 9.27 -2.80
C LYS A 65 13.67 10.17 -2.42
N VAL A 66 13.42 10.30 -1.13
CA VAL A 66 12.32 11.13 -0.58
C VAL A 66 12.76 12.59 -0.54
N ASP A 67 11.98 13.49 -1.13
CA ASP A 67 12.15 14.96 -1.05
C ASP A 67 11.37 15.49 0.16
N LYS A 68 10.13 15.03 0.33
CA LYS A 68 9.24 15.42 1.42
C LYS A 68 8.39 14.25 1.90
N ILE A 69 8.12 14.17 3.19
CA ILE A 69 7.19 13.20 3.77
C ILE A 69 6.34 13.83 4.88
N ASP A 70 5.06 13.46 4.89
CA ASP A 70 4.07 13.81 5.90
C ASP A 70 3.47 12.53 6.46
N PHE A 71 3.46 12.37 7.79
CA PHE A 71 2.94 11.15 8.43
C PHE A 71 2.43 11.41 9.85
N ARG A 72 1.65 10.48 10.39
CA ARG A 72 1.13 10.60 11.77
C ARG A 72 2.22 10.34 12.80
N LYS A 73 2.12 11.00 13.96
CA LYS A 73 2.99 10.71 15.11
C LYS A 73 2.84 9.25 15.53
N GLY A 74 3.95 8.60 15.88
CA GLY A 74 3.96 7.20 16.33
C GLY A 74 4.10 6.16 15.21
N GLU A 75 4.11 6.56 13.94
CA GLU A 75 4.19 5.61 12.80
C GLU A 75 5.62 5.21 12.41
N GLU A 76 6.62 5.63 13.20
CA GLU A 76 8.04 5.27 13.05
C GLU A 76 8.66 5.56 11.66
N LEU A 77 8.06 6.43 10.86
CA LEU A 77 8.59 6.85 9.54
C LEU A 77 9.69 7.92 9.64
N GLU A 78 10.14 8.27 10.85
CA GLU A 78 11.33 9.10 11.03
C GLU A 78 12.57 8.38 10.47
N GLY A 79 13.42 9.13 9.77
CA GLY A 79 14.59 8.55 9.09
C GLY A 79 14.26 7.74 7.82
N PHE A 80 13.00 7.73 7.38
CA PHE A 80 12.65 7.15 6.08
C PHE A 80 12.94 8.14 4.94
N TYR A 81 14.10 8.01 4.32
CA TYR A 81 14.56 8.90 3.24
C TYR A 81 14.79 8.19 1.89
N ARG A 82 14.81 6.85 1.84
CA ARG A 82 15.04 6.11 0.59
C ARG A 82 14.35 4.75 0.57
N VAL A 83 14.06 4.25 -0.63
CA VAL A 83 13.56 2.89 -0.87
C VAL A 83 14.29 2.26 -2.05
N ALA A 84 14.76 1.03 -1.88
CA ALA A 84 15.38 0.21 -2.93
C ALA A 84 14.34 -0.27 -3.97
N ALA A 85 13.70 0.69 -4.65
CA ALA A 85 12.74 0.51 -5.72
C ALA A 85 12.87 1.65 -6.73
N ARG A 86 12.51 1.38 -7.99
CA ARG A 86 12.51 2.40 -9.05
C ARG A 86 11.41 3.42 -8.78
N ASP A 87 11.73 4.71 -8.89
CA ASP A 87 10.69 5.74 -8.82
C ASP A 87 9.73 5.65 -10.02
N GLY A 88 8.45 5.89 -9.77
CA GLY A 88 7.36 5.78 -10.71
C GLY A 88 6.62 4.44 -10.69
N ALA A 89 7.06 3.46 -9.89
CA ALA A 89 6.37 2.18 -9.71
C ALA A 89 4.96 2.38 -9.11
N ASP A 90 3.98 1.58 -9.55
CA ASP A 90 2.59 1.75 -9.10
C ASP A 90 2.38 1.39 -7.63
N SER A 91 3.07 0.36 -7.15
CA SER A 91 3.07 -0.05 -5.76
C SER A 91 4.46 -0.55 -5.33
N ILE A 92 4.82 -0.29 -4.08
CA ILE A 92 6.11 -0.66 -3.50
C ILE A 92 5.87 -1.12 -2.05
N THR A 93 6.21 -2.37 -1.74
CA THR A 93 6.25 -2.87 -0.35
C THR A 93 7.66 -2.74 0.20
N PHE A 94 7.78 -2.23 1.42
CA PHE A 94 9.06 -2.07 2.12
C PHE A 94 8.90 -2.26 3.63
N THR A 95 10.03 -2.52 4.29
CA THR A 95 10.10 -2.63 5.75
C THR A 95 10.97 -1.47 6.27
N HIS A 96 10.51 -0.82 7.33
CA HIS A 96 11.24 0.26 8.02
C HIS A 96 10.94 0.16 9.52
N ASN A 97 11.97 0.21 10.37
CA ASN A 97 11.83 0.07 11.83
C ASN A 97 10.94 -1.13 12.25
N ASN A 98 11.19 -2.32 11.70
CA ASN A 98 10.43 -3.56 11.95
C ASN A 98 8.94 -3.52 11.56
N SER A 99 8.46 -2.44 10.94
CA SER A 99 7.10 -2.32 10.43
C SER A 99 7.07 -2.52 8.90
N THR A 100 6.03 -3.18 8.40
CA THR A 100 5.80 -3.36 6.95
C THR A 100 4.86 -2.26 6.44
N PHE A 101 5.22 -1.67 5.30
CA PHE A 101 4.47 -0.59 4.68
C PHE A 101 4.26 -0.85 3.19
N ILE A 102 3.15 -0.31 2.66
CA ILE A 102 2.81 -0.31 1.24
C ILE A 102 2.76 1.15 0.77
N MET A 103 3.57 1.48 -0.23
CA MET A 103 3.48 2.74 -0.97
C MET A 103 2.67 2.54 -2.24
N ARG A 104 1.73 3.45 -2.53
CA ARG A 104 0.95 3.45 -3.78
C ARG A 104 1.09 4.78 -4.49
N LYS A 105 1.52 4.75 -5.75
CA LYS A 105 1.70 5.95 -6.58
C LYS A 105 0.36 6.61 -6.84
N THR A 106 0.28 7.91 -6.59
CA THR A 106 -0.97 8.66 -6.66
C THR A 106 -0.76 10.13 -7.01
N LEU A 107 -1.86 10.86 -7.18
CA LEU A 107 -1.86 12.31 -7.34
C LEU A 107 -1.81 13.01 -5.98
N LYS A 108 -1.35 14.26 -5.93
CA LYS A 108 -1.18 15.03 -4.68
C LYS A 108 -2.49 15.14 -3.92
N GLU A 109 -3.54 15.50 -4.64
CA GLU A 109 -4.87 15.78 -4.13
C GLU A 109 -5.49 14.51 -3.52
N ILE A 110 -5.29 13.37 -4.18
CA ILE A 110 -5.77 12.05 -3.74
C ILE A 110 -5.01 11.60 -2.49
N ALA A 111 -3.67 11.72 -2.46
CA ALA A 111 -2.88 11.36 -1.28
C ALA A 111 -3.34 12.11 -0.03
N GLN A 112 -3.52 13.42 -0.15
CA GLN A 112 -3.95 14.27 0.96
C GLN A 112 -5.39 13.96 1.37
N ALA A 113 -6.31 13.74 0.41
CA ALA A 113 -7.68 13.36 0.70
C ALA A 113 -7.75 12.02 1.46
N LEU A 114 -7.01 11.00 1.02
CA LEU A 114 -6.98 9.69 1.67
C LEU A 114 -6.40 9.74 3.08
N TYR A 115 -5.29 10.46 3.25
CA TYR A 115 -4.66 10.66 4.56
C TYR A 115 -5.63 11.29 5.58
N ASN A 116 -6.44 12.26 5.12
CA ASN A 116 -7.46 12.91 5.94
C ASN A 116 -8.71 12.03 6.15
N ALA A 117 -9.09 11.24 5.14
CA ALA A 117 -10.31 10.42 5.17
C ALA A 117 -10.20 9.20 6.08
N TYR A 118 -9.03 8.55 6.15
CA TYR A 118 -8.83 7.33 6.97
C TYR A 118 -9.21 7.53 8.44
N GLY A 119 -9.12 8.76 8.98
CA GLY A 119 -9.54 9.06 10.35
C GLY A 119 -11.01 8.73 10.68
N LYS A 120 -11.87 8.48 9.68
CA LYS A 120 -13.31 8.26 9.86
C LYS A 120 -13.76 6.80 9.85
N VAL A 121 -13.16 5.93 9.04
CA VAL A 121 -13.65 4.55 8.80
C VAL A 121 -12.47 3.56 8.78
N LYS A 122 -11.70 3.54 9.88
CA LYS A 122 -10.39 2.87 9.99
C LYS A 122 -10.44 1.36 9.71
N GLY A 123 -11.54 0.68 10.05
CA GLY A 123 -11.60 -0.79 10.03
C GLY A 123 -11.88 -1.44 8.66
N ALA A 124 -12.29 -0.69 7.64
CA ALA A 124 -12.59 -1.25 6.31
C ALA A 124 -11.57 -0.87 5.24
N LEU A 125 -10.63 0.01 5.59
CA LEU A 125 -9.69 0.63 4.67
C LEU A 125 -8.26 0.36 5.15
N GLU A 126 -7.32 0.22 4.21
CA GLU A 126 -5.90 0.09 4.54
C GLU A 126 -5.42 1.24 5.47
N ASN A 127 -4.57 0.93 6.46
CA ASN A 127 -4.13 1.94 7.43
C ASN A 127 -3.24 3.02 6.81
N ILE A 128 -3.86 4.09 6.29
CA ILE A 128 -3.15 5.22 5.69
C ILE A 128 -2.47 6.04 6.80
N VAL A 129 -1.13 5.95 6.84
CA VAL A 129 -0.28 6.57 7.87
C VAL A 129 0.47 7.81 7.40
N GLY A 130 0.56 8.02 6.08
CA GLY A 130 1.27 9.17 5.53
C GLY A 130 1.24 9.26 4.01
N TYR A 131 1.95 10.25 3.49
CA TYR A 131 2.20 10.43 2.06
C TYR A 131 3.55 11.11 1.85
N LEU A 132 4.14 10.92 0.66
CA LEU A 132 5.44 11.50 0.34
C LEU A 132 5.53 12.00 -1.10
N LYS A 133 6.55 12.82 -1.34
CA LYS A 133 7.00 13.25 -2.66
C LYS A 133 8.48 12.86 -2.82
N THR A 134 8.83 12.30 -3.96
CA THR A 134 10.21 11.94 -4.32
C THR A 134 10.96 13.12 -4.90
N VAL A 135 12.28 13.00 -4.98
CA VAL A 135 13.16 13.98 -5.64
C VAL A 135 12.78 14.19 -7.11
N LEU A 136 12.31 13.16 -7.81
CA LEU A 136 11.83 13.26 -9.20
C LEU A 136 10.39 13.78 -9.32
N GLY A 137 9.71 14.06 -8.20
CA GLY A 137 8.39 14.67 -8.17
C GLY A 137 7.22 13.69 -8.13
N THR A 138 7.48 12.37 -8.15
CA THR A 138 6.46 11.34 -7.97
C THR A 138 5.88 11.40 -6.56
N ARG A 139 4.59 11.11 -6.42
CA ARG A 139 3.89 11.12 -5.13
C ARG A 139 3.32 9.76 -4.79
N TYR A 140 3.35 9.44 -3.51
CA TYR A 140 2.85 8.18 -2.98
C TYR A 140 2.04 8.42 -1.72
N VAL A 141 1.00 7.63 -1.53
CA VAL A 141 0.37 7.41 -0.23
C VAL A 141 1.03 6.20 0.43
N ILE A 142 1.17 6.23 1.76
CA ILE A 142 1.84 5.21 2.56
C ILE A 142 0.79 4.60 3.49
N ALA A 143 0.62 3.28 3.39
CA ALA A 143 -0.17 2.49 4.30
C ALA A 143 0.75 1.62 5.18
N LYS A 144 0.39 1.42 6.44
CA LYS A 144 1.05 0.48 7.35
C LYS A 144 0.25 -0.83 7.37
N VAL A 145 0.95 -1.95 7.38
CA VAL A 145 0.34 -3.26 7.62
C VAL A 145 0.42 -3.52 9.12
N GLU A 146 -0.74 -3.58 9.79
CA GLU A 146 -0.80 -3.73 11.25
C GLU A 146 -0.53 -5.16 11.72
N SER A 147 -0.88 -6.16 10.92
CA SER A 147 -0.74 -7.56 11.31
C SER A 147 0.71 -8.05 11.23
N GLU A 148 1.07 -8.94 12.15
CA GLU A 148 2.34 -9.67 12.10
C GLU A 148 2.44 -10.53 10.83
N GLU A 149 1.32 -11.05 10.35
CA GLU A 149 1.19 -11.77 9.09
C GLU A 149 -0.06 -11.30 8.33
N ALA A 150 0.12 -10.86 7.10
CA ALA A 150 -0.96 -10.52 6.19
C ALA A 150 -0.88 -11.38 4.92
N TRP A 151 -2.00 -11.52 4.21
CA TRP A 151 -2.07 -12.20 2.93
C TRP A 151 -2.68 -11.31 1.86
N SER A 152 -2.19 -11.41 0.63
CA SER A 152 -2.70 -10.68 -0.51
C SER A 152 -2.76 -11.54 -1.75
N PHE A 153 -3.73 -11.25 -2.60
CA PHE A 153 -3.86 -11.81 -3.95
C PHE A 153 -2.98 -11.07 -4.98
N ASP A 154 -2.35 -9.96 -4.61
CA ASP A 154 -1.45 -9.20 -5.49
C ASP A 154 0.02 -9.54 -5.22
N LYS A 155 0.60 -10.36 -6.11
CA LYS A 155 2.04 -10.74 -6.07
C LYS A 155 2.99 -9.54 -5.99
N ARG A 156 2.58 -8.35 -6.47
CA ARG A 156 3.44 -7.15 -6.48
C ARG A 156 3.71 -6.62 -5.08
N ILE A 157 2.78 -6.86 -4.15
CA ILE A 157 2.89 -6.39 -2.77
C ILE A 157 3.28 -7.49 -1.77
N SER A 158 3.33 -8.75 -2.21
CA SER A 158 3.70 -9.91 -1.41
C SER A 158 5.20 -9.92 -1.06
N ARG A 159 5.60 -9.10 -0.10
CA ARG A 159 6.97 -8.96 0.41
C ARG A 159 6.94 -8.61 1.90
N GLY A 160 7.97 -9.00 2.64
CA GLY A 160 8.02 -8.76 4.09
C GLY A 160 7.00 -9.63 4.78
N ASN A 161 6.10 -9.02 5.57
CA ASN A 161 5.06 -9.73 6.31
C ASN A 161 3.79 -10.00 5.48
N ILE A 162 3.81 -9.70 4.17
CA ILE A 162 2.66 -9.92 3.27
C ILE A 162 2.94 -11.16 2.41
N ASN A 163 2.17 -12.21 2.65
CA ASN A 163 2.22 -13.46 1.92
C ASN A 163 1.34 -13.42 0.67
N TYR A 164 1.77 -14.09 -0.39
CA TYR A 164 0.94 -14.27 -1.58
C TYR A 164 -0.01 -15.46 -1.39
N VAL A 165 -1.28 -15.28 -1.76
CA VAL A 165 -2.26 -16.37 -1.88
C VAL A 165 -2.82 -16.38 -3.29
N ASP A 166 -2.86 -17.57 -3.88
CA ASP A 166 -3.55 -17.77 -5.14
C ASP A 166 -5.03 -18.02 -4.89
N VAL A 167 -5.88 -17.26 -5.56
CA VAL A 167 -7.34 -17.37 -5.47
C VAL A 167 -7.81 -18.77 -5.87
N ASP A 168 -7.15 -19.39 -6.85
CA ASP A 168 -7.55 -20.69 -7.37
C ASP A 168 -7.25 -21.83 -6.40
N ASN A 169 -6.28 -21.63 -5.50
CA ASN A 169 -5.89 -22.61 -4.48
C ASN A 169 -6.75 -22.53 -3.22
N LEU A 170 -7.66 -21.56 -3.10
CA LEU A 170 -8.56 -21.45 -1.96
C LEU A 170 -9.67 -22.50 -2.04
N GLU A 171 -9.85 -23.26 -0.96
CA GLU A 171 -10.99 -24.15 -0.80
C GLU A 171 -12.31 -23.39 -0.85
N LYS A 172 -13.38 -24.04 -1.32
CA LYS A 172 -14.72 -23.46 -1.43
C LYS A 172 -15.17 -22.79 -0.11
N LYS A 173 -14.94 -23.45 1.03
CA LYS A 173 -15.29 -22.93 2.36
C LYS A 173 -14.58 -21.60 2.66
N ASN A 174 -13.32 -21.46 2.29
CA ASN A 174 -12.54 -20.24 2.50
C ASN A 174 -12.98 -19.13 1.55
N LYS A 175 -13.35 -19.47 0.31
CA LYS A 175 -13.93 -18.51 -0.64
C LYS A 175 -15.27 -17.95 -0.14
N SER A 176 -16.18 -18.82 0.32
CA SER A 176 -17.44 -18.40 0.93
C SER A 176 -17.22 -17.50 2.15
N ARG A 177 -16.33 -17.90 3.07
CA ARG A 177 -16.00 -17.08 4.25
C ARG A 177 -15.41 -15.71 3.87
N LEU A 178 -14.54 -15.66 2.87
CA LEU A 178 -13.99 -14.40 2.39
C LEU A 178 -15.05 -13.52 1.72
N SER A 179 -16.00 -14.11 0.99
CA SER A 179 -17.15 -13.37 0.44
C SER A 179 -18.00 -12.72 1.52
N GLU A 180 -18.25 -13.43 2.63
CA GLU A 180 -18.94 -12.88 3.80
C GLU A 180 -18.17 -11.66 4.33
N MET A 181 -16.87 -11.80 4.60
CA MET A 181 -16.05 -10.71 5.13
C MET A 181 -15.99 -9.50 4.18
N ILE A 182 -15.87 -9.72 2.87
CA ILE A 182 -15.91 -8.64 1.86
C ILE A 182 -17.27 -7.92 1.93
N THR A 183 -18.36 -8.66 2.04
CA THR A 183 -19.73 -8.11 2.13
C THR A 183 -19.92 -7.29 3.40
N GLU A 184 -19.43 -7.78 4.54
CA GLU A 184 -19.44 -7.07 5.83
C GLU A 184 -18.72 -5.72 5.71
N LYS A 185 -17.53 -5.69 5.12
CA LYS A 185 -16.75 -4.46 4.94
C LYS A 185 -17.35 -3.49 3.92
N LEU A 186 -17.95 -4.01 2.85
CA LEU A 186 -18.71 -3.16 1.92
C LEU A 186 -19.91 -2.53 2.62
N ALA A 187 -20.63 -3.28 3.44
CA ALA A 187 -21.75 -2.74 4.21
C ALA A 187 -21.30 -1.61 5.16
N GLU A 188 -20.18 -1.77 5.87
CA GLU A 188 -19.60 -0.73 6.73
C GLU A 188 -19.20 0.54 5.96
N LEU A 189 -18.58 0.37 4.78
CA LEU A 189 -18.20 1.49 3.92
C LEU A 189 -19.42 2.22 3.37
N HIS A 190 -20.39 1.48 2.87
CA HIS A 190 -21.56 2.03 2.19
C HIS A 190 -22.52 2.70 3.18
N ALA A 191 -22.56 2.25 4.44
CA ALA A 191 -23.24 2.95 5.53
C ALA A 191 -22.69 4.38 5.73
N ASN A 192 -21.42 4.62 5.38
CA ASN A 192 -20.76 5.93 5.39
C ASN A 192 -20.81 6.64 4.02
N ASN A 193 -21.58 6.13 3.07
CA ASN A 193 -21.65 6.57 1.67
C ASN A 193 -20.28 6.56 0.96
N LEU A 194 -19.35 5.71 1.37
CA LEU A 194 -18.06 5.57 0.72
C LEU A 194 -18.15 4.55 -0.40
N ILE A 195 -17.51 4.86 -1.52
CA ILE A 195 -17.42 4.01 -2.71
C ILE A 195 -15.96 3.76 -3.03
N ILE A 196 -15.53 2.51 -3.12
CA ILE A 196 -14.14 2.11 -3.45
C ILE A 196 -13.82 2.47 -4.91
N GLY A 197 -14.80 2.34 -5.80
CA GLY A 197 -14.80 2.77 -7.19
C GLY A 197 -14.09 1.84 -8.18
N ARG A 198 -13.26 0.91 -7.70
CA ARG A 198 -12.67 -0.18 -8.50
C ARG A 198 -12.26 -1.34 -7.61
N PHE A 199 -13.21 -2.20 -7.33
CA PHE A 199 -12.95 -3.44 -6.61
C PHE A 199 -12.19 -4.45 -7.47
N SER A 200 -11.30 -5.20 -6.83
CA SER A 200 -10.62 -6.38 -7.34
C SER A 200 -10.07 -7.16 -6.15
N LEU A 201 -9.96 -8.48 -6.24
CA LEU A 201 -9.30 -9.28 -5.20
C LEU A 201 -7.84 -8.86 -4.98
N ASN A 202 -7.15 -8.35 -6.00
CA ASN A 202 -5.79 -7.80 -5.84
C ASN A 202 -5.72 -6.60 -4.89
N ASN A 203 -6.86 -5.95 -4.64
CA ASN A 203 -6.99 -4.82 -3.73
C ASN A 203 -7.52 -5.26 -2.36
N VAL A 204 -7.48 -6.55 -2.04
CA VAL A 204 -7.83 -7.09 -0.73
C VAL A 204 -6.54 -7.46 0.03
N LEU A 205 -6.45 -7.00 1.27
CA LEU A 205 -5.44 -7.42 2.24
C LEU A 205 -6.16 -8.18 3.36
N LEU A 206 -5.72 -9.41 3.60
CA LEU A 206 -6.25 -10.28 4.64
C LEU A 206 -5.31 -10.20 5.83
N ASN A 207 -5.84 -9.84 6.99
CA ASN A 207 -5.17 -9.99 8.28
C ASN A 207 -5.71 -11.25 8.97
N SER A 208 -5.12 -11.62 10.11
CA SER A 208 -5.53 -12.83 10.87
C SER A 208 -7.02 -12.89 11.23
N GLU A 209 -7.67 -11.74 11.42
CA GLU A 209 -9.07 -11.64 11.85
C GLU A 209 -9.94 -10.79 10.91
N ASP A 210 -9.34 -10.13 9.91
CA ASP A 210 -10.04 -9.08 9.18
C ASP A 210 -9.66 -8.95 7.70
N VAL A 211 -10.49 -8.23 6.95
CA VAL A 211 -10.27 -7.84 5.57
C VAL A 211 -10.20 -6.33 5.46
N GLU A 212 -9.14 -5.84 4.81
CA GLU A 212 -8.99 -4.43 4.46
C GLU A 212 -9.05 -4.25 2.95
N PHE A 213 -9.79 -3.21 2.51
CA PHE A 213 -9.70 -2.76 1.13
C PHE A 213 -8.50 -1.83 0.97
N THR A 214 -7.69 -2.12 -0.03
CA THR A 214 -6.48 -1.40 -0.38
C THR A 214 -6.63 -0.72 -1.75
N ASP A 215 -5.60 0.01 -2.18
CA ASP A 215 -5.63 0.77 -3.43
C ASP A 215 -6.81 1.74 -3.52
N LEU A 216 -6.90 2.58 -2.48
CA LEU A 216 -8.01 3.50 -2.26
C LEU A 216 -8.00 4.73 -3.19
N ARG A 217 -7.21 4.73 -4.27
CA ARG A 217 -7.05 5.90 -5.15
C ARG A 217 -8.35 6.32 -5.85
N ARG A 218 -9.34 5.44 -5.91
CA ARG A 218 -10.68 5.72 -6.46
C ARG A 218 -11.77 5.87 -5.40
N LEU A 219 -11.38 5.84 -4.11
CA LEU A 219 -12.29 6.05 -3.00
C LEU A 219 -12.96 7.42 -3.13
N ARG A 220 -14.28 7.45 -3.05
CA ARG A 220 -15.09 8.66 -3.16
C ARG A 220 -16.29 8.60 -2.23
N VAL A 221 -16.82 9.77 -1.87
CA VAL A 221 -18.09 9.87 -1.15
C VAL A 221 -19.21 10.00 -2.17
N SER A 222 -20.20 9.12 -2.13
CA SER A 222 -21.43 9.28 -2.90
C SER A 222 -22.39 10.23 -2.18
N ARG A 223 -23.03 11.11 -2.95
CA ARG A 223 -24.18 11.90 -2.45
C ARG A 223 -25.51 11.20 -2.70
N LYS A 224 -25.52 10.18 -3.58
CA LYS A 224 -26.71 9.43 -3.96
C LYS A 224 -26.58 8.01 -3.45
N ARG A 225 -27.50 7.60 -2.57
CA ARG A 225 -27.51 6.26 -1.96
C ARG A 225 -27.67 5.15 -3.01
N SER A 226 -28.37 5.42 -4.12
CA SER A 226 -28.48 4.46 -5.23
C SER A 226 -27.12 4.02 -5.78
N PHE A 227 -26.12 4.90 -5.84
CA PHE A 227 -24.81 4.55 -6.39
C PHE A 227 -23.98 3.62 -5.50
N VAL A 228 -24.22 3.61 -4.18
CA VAL A 228 -23.54 2.63 -3.31
C VAL A 228 -24.10 1.23 -3.52
N ILE A 229 -25.40 1.11 -3.82
CA ILE A 229 -26.02 -0.17 -4.19
C ILE A 229 -25.49 -0.65 -5.55
N GLU A 230 -25.37 0.25 -6.53
CA GLU A 230 -24.75 -0.09 -7.82
C GLU A 230 -23.31 -0.58 -7.66
N GLU A 231 -22.51 0.03 -6.79
CA GLU A 231 -21.17 -0.50 -6.52
C GLU A 231 -21.22 -1.90 -5.89
N PHE A 232 -22.08 -2.11 -4.89
CA PHE A 232 -22.22 -3.42 -4.27
C PHE A 232 -22.57 -4.50 -5.30
N LYS A 233 -23.53 -4.22 -6.19
CA LYS A 233 -23.88 -5.10 -7.32
C LYS A 233 -22.67 -5.39 -8.22
N ASN A 234 -21.93 -4.36 -8.62
CA ASN A 234 -20.73 -4.51 -9.45
C ASN A 234 -19.66 -5.40 -8.77
N VAL A 235 -19.52 -5.32 -7.44
CA VAL A 235 -18.61 -6.20 -6.69
C VAL A 235 -19.07 -7.65 -6.76
N LEU A 236 -20.36 -7.90 -6.51
CA LEU A 236 -20.94 -9.24 -6.57
C LEU A 236 -20.85 -9.85 -7.98
N GLN A 237 -21.16 -9.07 -9.01
CA GLN A 237 -20.99 -9.44 -10.41
C GLN A 237 -19.55 -9.81 -10.73
N TYR A 238 -18.58 -9.02 -10.25
CA TYR A 238 -17.17 -9.33 -10.42
C TYR A 238 -16.79 -10.66 -9.74
N LEU A 239 -17.18 -10.86 -8.48
CA LEU A 239 -16.88 -12.10 -7.74
C LEU A 239 -17.49 -13.33 -8.41
N LEU A 240 -18.71 -13.20 -8.93
CA LEU A 240 -19.37 -14.26 -9.68
C LEU A 240 -18.66 -14.55 -11.01
N ALA A 241 -18.30 -13.50 -11.76
CA ALA A 241 -17.67 -13.62 -13.08
C ALA A 241 -16.30 -14.32 -13.03
N ILE A 242 -15.54 -14.14 -11.95
CA ILE A 242 -14.27 -14.84 -11.74
C ILE A 242 -14.43 -16.23 -11.11
N GLY A 243 -15.66 -16.71 -10.88
CA GLY A 243 -15.93 -17.99 -10.25
C GLY A 243 -15.51 -18.07 -8.77
N PHE A 244 -15.46 -16.92 -8.08
CA PHE A 244 -15.06 -16.87 -6.67
C PHE A 244 -16.18 -17.31 -5.73
N VAL A 245 -17.42 -17.00 -6.08
CA VAL A 245 -18.63 -17.23 -5.26
C VAL A 245 -19.65 -18.07 -6.02
N SER A 246 -20.44 -18.87 -5.29
CA SER A 246 -21.62 -19.54 -5.84
C SER A 246 -22.85 -18.63 -5.79
N ARG A 247 -23.95 -19.07 -6.44
CA ARG A 247 -25.22 -18.34 -6.38
C ARG A 247 -25.77 -18.24 -4.95
N GLU A 248 -25.58 -19.29 -4.15
CA GLU A 248 -25.97 -19.29 -2.75
C GLU A 248 -25.20 -18.24 -1.93
N ASP A 249 -23.89 -18.10 -2.17
CA ASP A 249 -23.05 -17.08 -1.52
C ASP A 249 -23.54 -15.65 -1.88
N ILE A 250 -23.93 -15.43 -3.14
CA ILE A 250 -24.51 -14.17 -3.62
C ILE A 250 -25.80 -13.84 -2.86
N TYR A 251 -26.74 -14.80 -2.80
CA TYR A 251 -28.02 -14.59 -2.12
C TYR A 251 -27.82 -14.23 -0.64
N CYS A 252 -26.97 -14.98 0.07
CA CYS A 252 -26.61 -14.69 1.46
C CYS A 252 -25.98 -13.30 1.63
N SER A 253 -25.09 -12.91 0.70
CA SER A 253 -24.43 -11.61 0.71
C SER A 253 -25.42 -10.46 0.51
N ILE A 254 -26.35 -10.59 -0.43
CA ILE A 254 -27.40 -9.59 -0.68
C ILE A 254 -28.32 -9.48 0.53
N ALA A 255 -28.78 -10.60 1.08
CA ALA A 255 -29.66 -10.61 2.25
C ALA A 255 -29.01 -9.91 3.46
N TYR A 256 -27.75 -10.25 3.75
CA TYR A 256 -26.98 -9.59 4.81
C TYR A 256 -26.83 -8.10 4.55
N TYR A 257 -26.38 -7.73 3.35
CA TYR A 257 -26.13 -6.33 3.00
C TYR A 257 -27.41 -5.50 3.07
N ALA A 258 -28.52 -6.02 2.54
CA ALA A 258 -29.82 -5.36 2.55
C ALA A 258 -30.34 -5.16 3.97
N GLN A 259 -30.12 -6.13 4.87
CA GLN A 259 -30.46 -5.97 6.29
C GLN A 259 -29.60 -4.89 6.97
N LYS A 260 -28.30 -4.81 6.65
CA LYS A 260 -27.40 -3.80 7.24
C LYS A 260 -27.58 -2.40 6.67
N ASN A 261 -28.06 -2.29 5.44
CA ASN A 261 -28.23 -1.03 4.70
C ASN A 261 -29.69 -0.83 4.27
N GLU A 262 -30.65 -1.20 5.12
CA GLU A 262 -32.08 -1.29 4.79
C GLU A 262 -32.64 -0.01 4.16
N GLU A 263 -32.40 1.15 4.79
CA GLU A 263 -32.88 2.43 4.24
C GLU A 263 -32.33 2.73 2.83
N THR A 264 -31.03 2.50 2.64
CA THR A 264 -30.34 2.73 1.36
C THR A 264 -30.88 1.79 0.29
N CYS A 265 -31.15 0.53 0.64
CA CYS A 265 -31.67 -0.47 -0.29
C CYS A 265 -33.14 -0.19 -0.65
N ASN A 266 -33.96 0.21 0.32
CA ASN A 266 -35.35 0.62 0.08
C ASN A 266 -35.44 1.88 -0.79
N GLU A 267 -34.57 2.86 -0.57
CA GLU A 267 -34.48 4.05 -1.42
C GLU A 267 -34.11 3.68 -2.85
N TRP A 268 -33.07 2.85 -3.03
CA TRP A 268 -32.68 2.35 -4.33
C TRP A 268 -33.82 1.58 -5.02
N TYR A 269 -34.50 0.67 -4.30
CA TYR A 269 -35.60 -0.13 -4.86
C TYR A 269 -36.70 0.77 -5.42
N ARG A 270 -37.10 1.79 -4.66
CA ARG A 270 -38.12 2.76 -5.08
C ARG A 270 -37.67 3.59 -6.28
N GLU A 271 -36.41 3.99 -6.33
CA GLU A 271 -35.87 4.69 -7.51
C GLU A 271 -35.84 3.79 -8.76
N HIS A 272 -35.58 2.49 -8.58
CA HIS A 272 -35.43 1.55 -9.69
C HIS A 272 -36.77 1.04 -10.25
N THR A 273 -37.75 0.81 -9.38
CA THR A 273 -39.04 0.21 -9.73
C THR A 273 -40.18 1.23 -9.83
N GLY A 274 -40.05 2.39 -9.18
CA GLY A 274 -41.13 3.36 -9.00
C GLY A 274 -42.10 3.01 -7.87
N GLU A 275 -41.89 1.89 -7.17
CA GLU A 275 -42.79 1.36 -6.13
C GLU A 275 -42.06 1.20 -4.78
N ASN A 276 -42.80 1.16 -3.67
CA ASN A 276 -42.21 0.79 -2.38
C ASN A 276 -42.13 -0.74 -2.28
N ALA A 277 -41.05 -1.26 -1.69
CA ALA A 277 -40.96 -2.69 -1.39
C ALA A 277 -42.00 -3.09 -0.34
N ASN A 278 -42.61 -4.27 -0.49
CA ASN A 278 -43.53 -4.79 0.51
C ASN A 278 -42.79 -5.38 1.72
N ASP A 279 -41.66 -6.02 1.45
CA ASP A 279 -40.74 -6.55 2.44
C ASP A 279 -39.28 -6.53 1.96
N LEU A 280 -38.36 -7.02 2.79
CA LEU A 280 -36.94 -7.10 2.45
C LEU A 280 -36.66 -8.11 1.32
N LEU A 281 -37.52 -9.13 1.14
CA LEU A 281 -37.32 -10.14 0.12
C LEU A 281 -37.56 -9.58 -1.28
N ASP A 282 -38.49 -8.64 -1.44
CA ASP A 282 -38.67 -7.89 -2.70
C ASP A 282 -37.37 -7.19 -3.11
N VAL A 283 -36.72 -6.52 -2.15
CA VAL A 283 -35.46 -5.80 -2.38
C VAL A 283 -34.33 -6.76 -2.71
N VAL A 284 -34.18 -7.84 -1.94
CA VAL A 284 -33.16 -8.87 -2.16
C VAL A 284 -33.32 -9.50 -3.54
N SER A 285 -34.54 -9.90 -3.91
CA SER A 285 -34.84 -10.51 -5.20
C SER A 285 -34.53 -9.58 -6.35
N LYS A 286 -34.83 -8.28 -6.21
CA LYS A 286 -34.55 -7.29 -7.25
C LYS A 286 -33.05 -7.03 -7.42
N ILE A 287 -32.30 -6.93 -6.33
CA ILE A 287 -30.84 -6.81 -6.39
C ILE A 287 -30.24 -8.07 -7.02
N GLU A 288 -30.74 -9.25 -6.67
CA GLU A 288 -30.29 -10.52 -7.23
C GLU A 288 -30.52 -10.61 -8.74
N GLU A 289 -31.71 -10.24 -9.23
CA GLU A 289 -32.00 -10.16 -10.68
C GLU A 289 -30.97 -9.30 -11.40
N ASP A 290 -30.70 -8.10 -10.87
CA ASP A 290 -29.75 -7.16 -11.46
C ASP A 290 -28.29 -7.66 -11.42
N VAL A 291 -27.92 -8.51 -10.44
CA VAL A 291 -26.58 -9.11 -10.36
C VAL A 291 -26.39 -10.19 -11.43
N TYR A 292 -27.46 -10.89 -11.85
CA TYR A 292 -27.35 -11.95 -12.86
C TYR A 292 -27.60 -11.49 -14.30
N CYS A 293 -28.09 -10.27 -14.51
CA CYS A 293 -28.28 -9.66 -15.84
C CYS A 293 -26.98 -9.06 -16.39
#